data_AF-A0AAW5KEH6-F1
#
_entry.id   AF-A0AAW5KEH6-F1
#
_cell.length_a   1.000
_cell.length_b   1.000
_cell.length_c   1.000
_cell.angle_alpha   90.00
_cell.angle_beta   90.00
_cell.angle_gamma   90.00
#
_symmetry.space_group_name_H-M   'P 1'
#
loop_
_entity.id
_entity.type
_entity.pdbx_description
1 polymer ?
#
loop_
_entity_poly.entity_id
_entity_poly.type
_entity_poly.pdbx_seq_one_letter_code
_entity_poly.pdbx_strand_id
1 'polypeptide(L)'
;NVLSGLEPADSGRVTLDGTDITGRTGVVSYMQQKDLLLPFKTVLQNVCVPLRLQGVGRKEARERVRPYFAQFGLAGCEYQYPNQLSGGMRQRAAFLRAYLFSSKMMLLD
;
A
#
# COMPACT_ATOMS: atom_id res chain seq x y z
N ASN A 1 5.54 -4.28 13.78
CA ASN A 1 4.62 -5.44 13.65
C ASN A 1 3.47 -5.44 14.65
N VAL A 2 3.70 -5.19 15.95
CA VAL A 2 2.60 -5.14 16.94
C VAL A 2 1.56 -4.06 16.60
N LEU A 3 2.00 -2.84 16.25
CA LEU A 3 1.08 -1.74 15.88
C LEU A 3 0.24 -2.03 14.64
N SER A 4 0.73 -2.86 13.71
CA SER A 4 -0.03 -3.25 12.52
C SER A 4 -1.00 -4.41 12.76
N GLY A 5 -1.02 -4.96 13.98
CA GLY A 5 -1.78 -6.17 14.32
C GLY A 5 -1.24 -7.45 13.67
N LEU A 6 -0.03 -7.41 13.10
CA LEU A 6 0.59 -8.58 12.46
C LEU A 6 1.21 -9.52 13.50
N GLU A 7 1.57 -8.99 14.66
CA GLU A 7 2.04 -9.75 15.82
C GLU A 7 1.21 -9.34 17.04
N PRO A 8 0.82 -10.28 17.91
CA PRO A 8 0.17 -9.95 19.16
C PRO A 8 1.14 -9.24 20.12
N ALA A 9 0.61 -8.39 21.00
CA ALA A 9 1.39 -7.86 22.11
C ALA A 9 1.44 -8.90 23.24
N ASP A 10 2.59 -9.07 23.88
CA ASP A 10 2.72 -9.96 25.04
C ASP A 10 1.90 -9.47 26.24
N SER A 11 1.78 -8.14 26.39
CA SER A 11 0.92 -7.48 27.36
C SER A 11 0.59 -6.05 26.91
N GLY A 12 -0.43 -5.44 27.53
CA GLY A 12 -0.87 -4.08 27.20
C GLY A 12 -1.93 -4.03 26.10
N ARG A 13 -2.15 -2.84 25.53
CA ARG A 13 -3.12 -2.60 24.45
C ARG A 13 -2.61 -1.58 23.45
N VAL A 14 -3.05 -1.73 22.21
CA VAL A 14 -2.84 -0.76 21.14
C VAL A 14 -4.15 -0.02 20.93
N THR A 15 -4.12 1.31 21.02
CA THR A 15 -5.31 2.15 20.78
C THR A 15 -5.04 3.16 19.66
N LEU A 16 -6.06 3.42 18.85
CA LEU A 16 -6.05 4.44 17.80
C LEU A 16 -7.30 5.29 17.94
N ASP A 17 -7.14 6.60 18.09
CA ASP A 17 -8.23 7.55 18.38
C ASP A 17 -9.15 7.10 19.53
N GLY A 18 -8.56 6.54 20.60
CA GLY A 18 -9.30 6.00 21.76
C GLY A 18 -10.00 4.66 21.53
N THR A 19 -9.94 4.08 20.34
CA THR A 19 -10.49 2.75 20.03
C THR A 19 -9.42 1.68 20.23
N ASP A 20 -9.75 0.59 20.93
CA ASP A 20 -8.86 -0.56 21.08
C ASP A 20 -8.75 -1.34 19.75
N ILE A 21 -7.51 -1.47 19.26
CA ILE A 21 -7.17 -2.13 18.01
C ILE A 21 -6.14 -3.26 18.23
N THR A 22 -5.97 -3.70 19.48
CA THR A 22 -5.01 -4.75 19.84
C THR A 22 -5.24 -6.01 19.00
N GLY A 23 -4.20 -6.44 18.28
CA GLY A 23 -4.25 -7.63 17.41
C GLY A 23 -5.13 -7.50 16.16
N ARG A 24 -5.67 -6.32 15.84
CA ARG A 24 -6.53 -6.12 14.66
C ARG A 24 -5.72 -5.70 13.44
N THR A 25 -5.77 -6.51 12.38
CA THR A 25 -5.19 -6.17 11.07
C THR A 25 -6.16 -5.33 10.23
N GLY A 26 -5.65 -4.67 9.19
CA GLY A 26 -6.45 -3.85 8.27
C GLY A 26 -6.87 -2.47 8.82
N VAL A 27 -6.51 -2.15 10.06
CA VAL A 27 -6.79 -0.85 10.68
C VAL A 27 -5.80 0.22 10.22
N VAL A 28 -4.55 -0.14 10.02
CA VAL A 28 -3.47 0.74 9.55
C VAL A 28 -2.91 0.22 8.23
N SER A 29 -2.38 1.13 7.40
CA SER A 29 -1.54 0.75 6.27
C SER A 29 -0.11 0.55 6.71
N TYR A 30 0.58 -0.42 6.12
CA TYR A 30 1.98 -0.70 6.44
C TYR A 30 2.82 -0.83 5.17
N MET A 31 3.88 -0.05 5.09
CA MET A 31 4.90 -0.16 4.06
C MET A 31 6.23 -0.55 4.70
N GLN A 32 6.78 -1.68 4.25
CA GLN A 32 8.11 -2.13 4.66
C GLN A 32 9.21 -1.46 3.82
N GLN A 33 10.45 -1.52 4.31
CA GLN A 33 11.64 -1.02 3.62
C GLN A 33 11.82 -1.63 2.22
N LYS A 34 11.50 -2.92 2.07
CA LYS A 34 11.45 -3.61 0.77
C LYS A 34 10.13 -3.26 0.07
N ASP A 35 10.19 -2.97 -1.23
CA ASP A 35 9.01 -2.53 -2.00
C ASP A 35 7.88 -3.59 -2.06
N LEU A 36 8.23 -4.88 -2.00
CA LEU A 36 7.30 -6.01 -2.08
C LEU A 36 6.30 -5.89 -3.25
N LEU A 37 6.72 -5.30 -4.37
CA LEU A 37 5.91 -5.27 -5.58
C LEU A 37 5.81 -6.68 -6.15
N LEU A 38 4.61 -7.06 -6.60
CA LEU A 38 4.35 -8.32 -7.26
C LEU A 38 5.08 -8.31 -8.63
N PRO A 39 6.10 -9.16 -8.84
CA PRO A 39 6.99 -9.05 -10.00
C PRO A 39 6.29 -9.37 -11.33
N PHE A 40 5.23 -10.18 -11.28
CA PHE A 40 4.41 -10.57 -12.42
C PHE A 40 3.25 -9.61 -12.72
N LYS A 41 3.23 -8.42 -12.09
CA LYS A 41 2.22 -7.38 -12.32
C LYS A 41 2.89 -6.09 -12.73
N THR A 42 2.25 -5.31 -13.59
CA THR A 42 2.72 -3.96 -13.92
C THR A 42 2.64 -3.04 -12.69
N VAL A 43 3.29 -1.87 -12.74
CA VAL A 43 3.20 -0.87 -11.66
C VAL A 43 1.75 -0.47 -11.40
N LEU A 44 0.97 -0.16 -12.46
CA LEU A 44 -0.45 0.15 -12.34
C LEU A 44 -1.23 -0.97 -11.66
N GLN A 45 -0.96 -2.23 -12.04
CA GLN A 45 -1.62 -3.38 -11.43
C GLN A 45 -1.24 -3.57 -9.96
N ASN A 46 0.03 -3.35 -9.60
CA ASN A 46 0.51 -3.37 -8.23
C ASN A 46 -0.20 -2.33 -7.37
N VAL A 47 -0.27 -1.10 -7.86
CA VAL A 47 -0.89 0.02 -7.17
C VAL A 47 -2.41 -0.16 -7.06
N CYS A 48 -3.05 -0.88 -7.99
CA CYS A 48 -4.49 -1.19 -7.91
C CYS A 48 -4.85 -2.28 -6.87
N VAL A 49 -3.89 -3.06 -6.35
CA VAL A 49 -4.18 -4.21 -5.45
C VAL A 49 -5.10 -3.82 -4.27
N PRO A 50 -4.82 -2.74 -3.51
CA PRO A 50 -5.71 -2.25 -2.44
C PRO A 50 -7.18 -2.14 -2.83
N LEU A 51 -7.45 -1.41 -3.92
CA LEU A 51 -8.80 -1.16 -4.40
C LEU A 51 -9.47 -2.46 -4.85
N ARG A 52 -8.70 -3.38 -5.46
CA ARG A 52 -9.20 -4.70 -5.87
C ARG A 52 -9.61 -5.55 -4.68
N LEU A 53 -8.87 -5.49 -3.57
CA LEU A 53 -9.22 -6.19 -2.32
C LEU A 53 -10.46 -5.59 -1.64
N GLN A 54 -10.73 -4.30 -1.85
CA GLN A 54 -11.95 -3.63 -1.41
C GLN A 54 -13.16 -3.85 -2.35
N GLY A 55 -13.03 -4.71 -3.36
CA GLY A 55 -14.12 -5.03 -4.29
C GLY A 55 -14.28 -4.09 -5.48
N VAL A 56 -13.42 -3.06 -5.62
CA VAL A 56 -13.51 -2.10 -6.74
C VAL A 56 -13.23 -2.80 -8.08
N GLY A 57 -14.05 -2.49 -9.09
CA GLY A 57 -13.92 -3.04 -10.44
C GLY A 57 -12.56 -2.74 -11.08
N ARG A 58 -12.07 -3.60 -11.97
CA ARG A 58 -10.73 -3.43 -12.58
C ARG A 58 -10.57 -2.12 -13.35
N LYS A 59 -11.60 -1.71 -14.10
CA LYS A 59 -11.61 -0.47 -14.88
C LYS A 59 -11.60 0.73 -13.95
N GLU A 60 -12.53 0.75 -13.01
CA GLU A 60 -12.66 1.82 -12.01
C GLU A 60 -11.41 1.97 -11.14
N ALA A 61 -10.81 0.87 -10.68
CA ALA A 61 -9.58 0.93 -9.89
C ALA A 61 -8.44 1.61 -10.67
N ARG A 62 -8.29 1.30 -11.97
CA ARG A 62 -7.29 1.95 -12.83
C ARG A 62 -7.58 3.44 -13.00
N GLU A 63 -8.84 3.81 -13.21
CA GLU A 63 -9.25 5.22 -13.35
C GLU A 63 -8.96 6.00 -12.07
N ARG A 64 -9.27 5.44 -10.90
CA ARG A 64 -8.95 6.05 -9.59
C ARG A 64 -7.45 6.21 -9.35
N VAL A 65 -6.64 5.24 -9.79
CA VAL A 65 -5.19 5.22 -9.55
C VAL A 65 -4.40 6.14 -10.49
N ARG A 66 -4.82 6.24 -11.76
CA ARG A 66 -4.06 6.96 -12.80
C ARG A 66 -3.63 8.38 -12.43
N PRO A 67 -4.47 9.24 -11.83
CA PRO A 67 -4.08 10.60 -11.48
C PRO A 67 -2.87 10.68 -10.51
N TYR A 68 -2.69 9.68 -9.66
CA TYR A 68 -1.61 9.67 -8.68
C TYR A 68 -0.23 9.36 -9.27
N PHE A 69 -0.16 8.77 -10.47
CA PHE A 69 1.13 8.45 -11.09
C PHE A 69 1.97 9.70 -11.34
N ALA A 70 1.35 10.80 -11.77
CA ALA A 70 2.04 12.07 -11.93
C ALA A 70 2.51 12.64 -10.57
N GLN A 71 1.63 12.64 -9.57
CA GLN A 71 1.92 13.17 -8.23
C GLN A 71 3.08 12.43 -7.54
N PHE A 72 3.24 11.13 -7.80
CA PHE A 72 4.28 10.30 -7.22
C PHE A 72 5.52 10.16 -8.12
N GLY A 73 5.60 10.92 -9.22
CA GLY A 73 6.76 10.87 -10.13
C GLY A 73 6.96 9.50 -10.78
N LEU A 74 5.86 8.87 -11.19
CA LEU A 74 5.78 7.55 -11.83
C LEU A 74 5.12 7.60 -13.23
N ALA A 75 4.73 8.79 -13.70
CA ALA A 75 4.13 8.97 -15.01
C ALA A 75 4.98 8.33 -16.12
N GLY A 76 4.34 7.57 -17.01
CA GLY A 76 4.99 6.83 -18.10
C GLY A 76 5.49 5.44 -17.72
N CYS A 77 5.33 5.02 -16.46
CA CYS A 77 5.74 3.70 -15.96
C CYS A 77 4.57 2.79 -15.59
N GLU A 78 3.32 3.20 -15.87
CA GLU A 78 2.08 2.50 -15.52
C GLU A 78 2.09 1.03 -15.96
N TYR A 79 2.60 0.78 -17.15
CA TYR A 79 2.59 -0.54 -17.80
C TYR A 79 3.92 -1.28 -17.71
N GLN A 80 4.93 -0.68 -17.07
CA GLN A 80 6.20 -1.36 -16.81
C GLN A 80 6.05 -2.37 -15.67
N TYR A 81 6.91 -3.38 -15.64
CA TYR A 81 7.07 -4.34 -14.54
C TYR A 81 8.13 -3.86 -13.53
N PRO A 82 8.09 -4.29 -12.26
CA PRO A 82 9.00 -3.81 -11.22
C PRO A 82 10.50 -3.92 -11.56
N ASN A 83 10.91 -4.93 -12.33
CA ASN A 83 12.30 -5.10 -12.78
C ASN A 83 12.77 -4.06 -13.80
N GLN A 84 11.85 -3.30 -14.41
CA GLN A 84 12.15 -2.20 -15.32
C GLN A 84 12.31 -0.85 -14.60
N LEU A 85 12.01 -0.80 -13.29
CA LEU A 85 12.05 0.41 -12.49
C LEU A 85 13.37 0.53 -11.73
N SER A 86 13.82 1.77 -11.52
CA SER A 86 14.87 2.06 -10.53
C SER A 86 14.40 1.71 -9.11
N GLY A 87 15.34 1.53 -8.17
CA GLY A 87 15.00 1.28 -6.76
C GLY A 87 14.09 2.35 -6.16
N GLY A 88 14.39 3.63 -6.42
CA GLY A 88 13.56 4.75 -5.96
C GLY A 88 12.16 4.76 -6.57
N MET A 89 12.02 4.38 -7.85
CA MET A 89 10.69 4.25 -8.47
C MET A 89 9.89 3.10 -7.86
N ARG A 90 10.53 1.96 -7.56
CA ARG A 90 9.87 0.85 -6.87
C ARG A 90 9.38 1.26 -5.47
N GLN A 91 10.19 2.00 -4.71
CA GLN A 91 9.75 2.53 -3.42
C GLN A 91 8.56 3.49 -3.56
N ARG A 92 8.59 4.43 -4.51
CA ARG A 92 7.44 5.34 -4.74
C ARG A 92 6.17 4.59 -5.17
N ALA A 93 6.31 3.52 -5.96
CA ALA A 93 5.18 2.67 -6.34
C ALA A 93 4.61 1.87 -5.15
N ALA A 94 5.48 1.34 -4.28
CA ALA A 94 5.07 0.68 -3.05
C ALA A 94 4.40 1.66 -2.07
N PHE A 95 4.91 2.89 -1.97
CA PHE A 95 4.31 3.96 -1.19
C PHE A 95 2.93 4.35 -1.73
N LEU A 96 2.79 4.53 -3.05
CA LEU A 96 1.49 4.79 -3.65
C LEU A 96 0.49 3.65 -3.41
N ARG A 97 0.95 2.39 -3.46
CA ARG A 97 0.11 1.23 -3.10
C ARG A 97 -0.34 1.30 -1.63
N ALA A 98 0.55 1.63 -0.70
CA ALA A 98 0.19 1.79 0.71
C ALA A 98 -0.76 2.98 0.93
N TYR A 99 -0.54 4.10 0.22
CA TYR A 99 -1.39 5.29 0.24
C TYR A 99 -2.82 5.00 -0.21
N LEU A 100 -3.01 4.19 -1.25
CA LEU A 100 -4.35 3.79 -1.68
C LEU A 100 -5.03 2.78 -0.77
N PHE A 101 -4.27 2.12 0.11
CA PHE A 101 -4.80 1.30 1.19
C PHE A 101 -5.07 2.15 2.45
N SER A 102 -4.62 3.42 2.49
CA SER A 102 -4.52 4.18 3.74
C SER A 102 -5.88 4.41 4.36
N SER A 103 -6.09 3.71 5.48
CA SER A 103 -6.92 4.11 6.60
C SER A 103 -6.37 5.41 7.23
N LYS A 104 -6.95 5.82 8.37
CA LYS A 104 -6.55 7.00 9.13
C LYS A 104 -5.05 7.14 9.45
N MET A 105 -4.29 6.04 9.42
CA MET A 105 -2.87 6.01 9.76
C MET A 105 -2.08 5.07 8.84
N MET A 106 -0.85 5.48 8.51
CA MET A 106 0.13 4.68 7.79
C MET A 106 1.39 4.53 8.62
N LEU A 107 1.93 3.32 8.66
CA LEU A 107 3.21 2.97 9.24
C LEU A 107 4.22 2.80 8.10
N LEU A 108 5.35 3.50 8.21
CA LEU A 108 6.46 3.43 7.27
C LEU A 108 7.67 2.92 8.04
N ASP A 109 8.21 1.77 7.62
CA ASP A 109 9.41 1.13 8.18
C ASP A 109 10.57 1.19 7.17
#